data_AF-A0A2M8Q7R1-F1
#
_entry.id   AF-A0A2M8Q7R1-F1
#
_cell.length_a   1.000
_cell.length_b   1.000
_cell.length_c   1.000
_cell.angle_alpha   90.00
_cell.angle_beta   90.00
_cell.angle_gamma   90.00
#
_symmetry.space_group_name_H-M   'P 1'
#
loop_
_entity.id
_entity.type
_entity.pdbx_description
1 polymer ?
#
loop_
_entity_poly.entity_id
_entity_poly.type
_entity_poly.pdbx_seq_one_letter_code
_entity_poly.pdbx_strand_id
1 'polypeptide(L)' 'MIKVILPQHLRTLAGVGREVELRVEAPVTPRAILDALEARYPVLRGTIRDQGSQQRRAF' A
#
# COMPACT_ATOMS: atom_id res chain seq x y z
N MET A 1 -4.36 3.55 -14.47
CA MET A 1 -3.29 3.99 -13.55
C MET A 1 -3.95 4.69 -12.38
N ILE A 2 -3.50 4.44 -11.15
CA ILE A 2 -4.09 4.99 -9.92
C ILE A 2 -3.00 5.73 -9.16
N LYS A 3 -3.32 6.91 -8.63
CA LYS A 3 -2.44 7.66 -7.73
C LYS A 3 -2.86 7.42 -6.29
N VAL A 4 -1.92 6.95 -5.47
CA VAL A 4 -2.13 6.73 -4.04
C VAL A 4 -1.33 7.78 -3.28
N ILE A 5 -2.01 8.54 -2.42
CA ILE A 5 -1.37 9.47 -1.50
C ILE A 5 -1.03 8.69 -0.23
N LEU A 6 0.25 8.69 0.14
CA LEU A 6 0.69 8.03 1.36
C LEU A 6 0.79 9.04 2.52
N PRO A 7 0.39 8.66 3.74
CA PRO A 7 0.71 9.40 4.96
C PRO A 7 2.22 9.57 5.19
N GLN A 8 2.63 10.54 6.02
CA GLN A 8 4.04 10.86 6.25
C GLN A 8 4.89 9.66 6.67
N HIS A 9 4.42 8.88 7.66
CA HIS A 9 5.17 7.74 8.18
C HIS A 9 5.40 6.66 7.12
N LEU A 10 4.41 6.36 6.27
CA LEU A 10 4.56 5.37 5.19
C LEU A 10 5.50 5.85 4.09
N ARG A 11 5.49 7.16 3.79
CA ARG A 11 6.40 7.76 2.80
C ARG A 11 7.86 7.65 3.23
N THR A 12 8.14 7.97 4.50
CA THR A 12 9.48 7.81 5.08
C THR A 12 9.94 6.36 5.03
N LEU A 13 9.08 5.40 5.38
CA LEU A 13 9.42 3.98 5.36
C LEU A 13 9.66 3.44 3.96
N ALA A 14 8.84 3.83 2.98
CA ALA A 14 8.99 3.39 1.59
C ALA A 14 10.05 4.18 0.81
N GLY A 15 10.59 5.27 1.36
CA GLY A 15 11.53 6.14 0.66
C GLY A 15 10.92 6.82 -0.57
N VAL A 16 9.61 7.12 -0.53
CA VAL A 16 8.86 7.68 -1.66
C VAL A 16 8.34 9.08 -1.37
N GLY A 17 7.98 9.79 -2.44
CA GLY A 17 7.31 11.09 -2.35
C GLY A 17 5.88 11.02 -1.82
N ARG A 18 5.16 12.15 -1.92
CA ARG A 18 3.77 12.26 -1.46
C ARG A 18 2.81 11.26 -2.12
N GLU A 19 3.04 11.03 -3.41
CA GLU A 19 2.17 10.29 -4.29
C GLU A 19 2.95 9.17 -4.95
N VAL A 20 2.24 8.06 -5.18
CA VAL A 20 2.79 6.88 -5.82
C VAL A 20 1.84 6.42 -6.90
N GLU A 21 2.38 6.19 -8.09
CA GLU A 21 1.62 5.67 -9.21
C GLU A 21 1.62 4.14 -9.18
N LEU A 22 0.42 3.56 -9.16
CA LEU A 22 0.22 2.12 -9.20
C LEU A 22 -0.57 1.72 -10.46
N ARG A 23 -0.12 0.63 -11.07
CA ARG A 23 -0.88 -0.08 -12.09
C ARG A 23 -1.63 -1.21 -11.40
N VAL A 24 -2.94 -1.08 -11.32
CA VAL A 24 -3.84 -2.08 -10.75
C VAL A 24 -4.75 -2.55 -11.89
N GLU A 25 -4.76 -3.86 -12.12
CA GLU A 25 -5.65 -4.48 -13.11
C GLU A 25 -7.08 -4.53 -12.57
N ALA A 26 -8.06 -4.53 -13.48
CA ALA A 26 -9.46 -4.61 -13.08
C ALA A 26 -9.75 -6.00 -12.47
N PRO A 27 -10.56 -6.09 -11.40
CA PRO A 27 -11.30 -5.00 -10.78
C PRO A 27 -10.47 -4.16 -9.80
N VAL A 28 -10.56 -2.83 -9.95
CA VAL A 28 -9.93 -1.88 -9.03
C VAL A 28 -10.70 -1.89 -7.71
N THR A 29 -10.18 -2.62 -6.73
CA THR A 29 -10.70 -2.67 -5.37
C THR A 29 -9.69 -2.11 -4.38
N PRO A 30 -10.11 -1.62 -3.20
CA PRO A 30 -9.17 -1.19 -2.16
C PRO A 30 -8.15 -2.28 -1.80
N ARG A 31 -8.57 -3.55 -1.78
CA ARG A 31 -7.66 -4.69 -1.53
C ARG A 31 -6.61 -4.82 -2.63
N ALA A 32 -7.01 -4.78 -3.90
CA ALA A 32 -6.09 -4.86 -5.03
C ALA A 32 -5.08 -3.69 -5.06
N ILE A 33 -5.50 -2.49 -4.65
CA ILE A 33 -4.60 -1.33 -4.52
C ILE A 33 -3.55 -1.58 -3.43
N LEU A 34 -3.98 -2.05 -2.26
CA LEU A 34 -3.06 -2.37 -1.17
C LEU A 34 -2.12 -3.52 -1.53
N ASP A 35 -2.61 -4.54 -2.22
CA ASP A 35 -1.79 -5.67 -2.70
C ASP A 35 -0.71 -5.19 -3.67
N ALA A 36 -1.08 -4.33 -4.64
CA ALA A 36 -0.13 -3.74 -5.58
C ALA A 36 0.89 -2.83 -4.88
N LEU A 37 0.45 -2.05 -3.88
CA LEU A 37 1.33 -1.18 -3.09
C LEU A 37 2.34 -2.00 -2.29
N GLU A 38 1.90 -3.03 -1.59
CA GLU A 38 2.74 -3.92 -0.78
C GLU A 38 3.63 -4.83 -1.63
N ALA A 39 3.23 -5.16 -2.86
CA ALA A 39 4.08 -5.83 -3.84
C ALA A 39 5.20 -4.91 -4.33
N ARG A 40 4.89 -3.64 -4.57
CA ARG A 40 5.87 -2.64 -5.05
C ARG A 40 6.80 -2.14 -3.96
N TYR A 41 6.31 -2.05 -2.73
CA TYR A 41 7.04 -1.58 -1.55
C TYR A 41 6.97 -2.63 -0.43
N PRO A 42 7.80 -3.68 -0.47
CA PRO A 42 7.79 -4.75 0.54
C PRO A 42 7.97 -4.26 1.98
N VAL A 43 8.64 -3.11 2.18
CA VAL A 43 8.83 -2.47 3.49
C VAL A 43 7.52 -2.01 4.14
N LEU A 44 6.46 -1.81 3.36
CA LEU A 44 5.14 -1.43 3.89
C LEU A 44 4.31 -2.63 4.35
N ARG A 45 4.71 -3.87 4.01
CA ARG A 45 4.01 -5.06 4.46
C ARG A 45 4.07 -5.17 5.98
N GLY A 46 2.93 -5.42 6.64
CA GLY A 46 2.88 -5.46 8.11
C GLY A 46 2.61 -4.12 8.76
N THR A 47 2.85 -3.00 8.05
CA THR A 47 2.58 -1.64 8.57
C THR A 47 1.14 -1.20 8.30
N ILE A 48 0.58 -1.59 7.14
CA ILE A 48 -0.80 -1.24 6.74
C ILE A 48 -1.76 -2.38 7.10
N ARG A 49 -1.39 -3.60 6.73
CA ARG A 49 -2.12 -4.83 7.02
C ARG A 49 -1.22 -5.81 7.75
N ASP A 50 -1.82 -6.63 8.59
CA ASP A 50 -1.12 -7.76 9.19
C ASP A 50 -0.61 -8.73 8.10
N GLN A 51 0.65 -9.17 8.21
CA GLN A 51 1.28 -9.97 7.15
C GLN A 51 0.67 -11.38 7.02
N GLY A 52 0.16 -11.95 8.12
CA GLY A 52 -0.42 -13.30 8.11
C GLY A 52 -1.87 -13.31 7.66
N SER A 53 -2.69 -12.41 8.22
CA SER A 53 -4.13 -12.37 7.97
C SER A 53 -4.56 -11.46 6.82
N GLN A 54 -3.68 -10.57 6.35
CA GLN A 54 -4.00 -9.47 5.42
C GLN A 54 -5.18 -8.59 5.88
N GLN A 55 -5.54 -8.65 7.15
CA GLN A 55 -6.55 -7.79 7.72
C GLN A 55 -5.91 -6.46 8.12
N ARG A 56 -6.70 -5.38 8.03
CA ARG A 56 -6.31 -4.12 8.65
C ARG A 56 -6.19 -4.37 10.15
N ARG A 57 -5.04 -4.01 10.75
CA ARG A 57 -4.86 -4.17 12.20
C ARG A 57 -5.97 -3.41 12.94
N ALA A 58 -6.64 -4.10 13.85
CA ALA A 58 -7.43 -3.44 14.88
C ALA A 58 -6.45 -2.58 15.69
N PHE A 59 -6.80 -1.30 15.84
CA PHE A 59 -5.95 -0.24 16.38
C PHE A 59 -5.45 -0.58 17.78
#